data_AF-A0A7Y1ADP5-F1
#
_entry.id   AF-A0A7Y1ADP5-F1
#
_cell.length_a   1.000
_cell.length_b   1.000
_cell.length_c   1.000
_cell.angle_alpha   90.00
_cell.angle_beta   90.00
_cell.angle_gamma   90.00
#
_symmetry.space_group_name_H-M   'P 1'
#
loop_
_entity.id
_entity.type
_entity.pdbx_description
1 polymer ?
#
loop_
_entity_poly.entity_id
_entity_poly.type
_entity_poly.pdbx_seq_one_letter_code
_entity_poly.pdbx_strand_id
1 'polypeptide(L)'
;MCFSATASFTAGTLLLGIGTLVLRAARRPNELAFAAIPLLFAIQQLVEGVVWLTFNFDAPLLNTLMTHVYSFFSHVLWPAYIPLAVYMLEPPGRRRRALIPVVAIGAAVSTYLLYMLVVYSVVSRPIGQHVEYDSPHFYAAAVMLLYLVSTTVSPLLSTHRMVKVFGALALLSFGAVYYFYTAWFISVWCFFAALLSSVIYFHFVLPQPRRSLTEVAS
;
A
#
# COMPACT_ATOMS: atom_id res chain seq x y z
N MET A 1 -7.18 0.85 -12.02
CA MET A 1 -7.59 1.67 -13.14
C MET A 1 -8.56 2.67 -12.55
N CYS A 2 -8.00 3.71 -11.91
CA CYS A 2 -8.73 4.79 -11.24
C CYS A 2 -9.08 5.87 -12.25
N PHE A 3 -9.87 5.48 -13.24
CA PHE A 3 -10.09 6.27 -14.45
C PHE A 3 -11.02 7.46 -14.28
N SER A 4 -11.70 7.55 -13.14
CA SER A 4 -12.71 8.56 -12.86
C SER A 4 -13.02 8.63 -11.38
N ALA A 5 -13.67 9.74 -10.96
CA ALA A 5 -14.20 9.89 -9.61
C ALA A 5 -15.07 8.69 -9.20
N THR A 6 -15.97 8.24 -10.08
CA THR A 6 -16.87 7.10 -9.82
C THR A 6 -16.09 5.81 -9.53
N ALA A 7 -15.05 5.53 -10.31
CA ALA A 7 -14.22 4.35 -10.10
C ALA A 7 -13.51 4.40 -8.73
N SER A 8 -12.90 5.55 -8.41
CA SER A 8 -12.21 5.78 -7.14
C SER A 8 -13.15 5.67 -5.92
N PHE A 9 -14.33 6.28 -5.98
CA PHE A 9 -15.32 6.16 -4.89
C PHE A 9 -15.87 4.74 -4.76
N THR A 10 -16.16 4.05 -5.87
CA THR A 10 -16.64 2.66 -5.84
C THR A 10 -15.60 1.73 -5.21
N ALA A 11 -14.34 1.84 -5.65
CA ALA A 11 -13.23 1.09 -5.06
C ALA A 11 -13.03 1.44 -3.59
N GLY A 12 -13.07 2.73 -3.23
CA GLY A 12 -12.96 3.22 -1.86
C GLY A 12 -14.05 2.64 -0.94
N THR A 13 -15.32 2.63 -1.37
CA THR A 13 -16.43 2.05 -0.60
C THR A 13 -16.27 0.54 -0.43
N LEU A 14 -15.90 -0.19 -1.49
CA LEU A 14 -15.65 -1.63 -1.40
C LEU A 14 -14.52 -1.95 -0.41
N LEU A 15 -13.40 -1.22 -0.54
CA LEU A 15 -12.23 -1.36 0.33
C LEU A 15 -12.54 -0.99 1.78
N LEU A 16 -13.38 0.03 2.01
CA LEU A 16 -13.84 0.42 3.34
C LEU A 16 -14.63 -0.72 4.00
N GLY A 17 -15.50 -1.38 3.24
CA GLY A 17 -16.22 -2.58 3.68
C GLY A 17 -15.27 -3.72 4.04
N ILE A 18 -14.37 -4.07 3.12
CA ILE A 18 -13.36 -5.12 3.35
C ILE A 18 -12.50 -4.79 4.57
N GLY A 19 -11.95 -3.57 4.65
CA GLY A 19 -11.10 -3.13 5.75
C GLY A 19 -11.81 -3.15 7.10
N THR A 20 -13.09 -2.76 7.15
CA THR A 20 -13.90 -2.86 8.37
C THR A 20 -14.06 -4.30 8.82
N LEU A 21 -14.34 -5.23 7.90
CA LEU A 21 -14.47 -6.65 8.21
C LEU A 21 -13.14 -7.25 8.70
N VAL A 22 -12.04 -6.92 8.03
CA VAL A 22 -10.70 -7.38 8.40
C VAL A 22 -10.28 -6.86 9.78
N LEU A 23 -10.49 -5.58 10.06
CA LEU A 23 -10.18 -4.98 11.36
C LEU A 23 -11.01 -5.59 12.49
N ARG A 24 -12.29 -5.90 12.25
CA ARG A 24 -13.13 -6.60 13.22
C ARG A 24 -12.72 -8.05 13.43
N ALA A 25 -12.14 -8.69 12.42
CA ALA A 25 -11.66 -10.07 12.52
C ALA A 25 -10.30 -10.19 13.22
N ALA A 26 -9.47 -9.14 13.20
CA ALA A 26 -8.20 -9.09 13.91
C ALA A 26 -8.41 -9.19 15.43
N ARG A 27 -7.74 -10.15 16.06
CA ARG A 27 -7.93 -10.46 17.49
C ARG A 27 -6.80 -9.99 18.37
N ARG A 28 -5.62 -9.76 17.78
CA ARG A 28 -4.42 -9.41 18.53
C ARG A 28 -3.92 -8.02 18.13
N PRO A 29 -3.36 -7.24 19.08
CA PRO A 29 -2.82 -5.92 18.77
C PRO A 29 -1.76 -5.91 17.67
N ASN A 30 -0.99 -6.99 17.57
CA ASN A 30 0.08 -7.13 16.57
C ASN A 30 -0.44 -7.44 15.15
N GLU A 31 -1.71 -7.80 15.01
CA GLU A 31 -2.39 -8.02 13.73
C GLU A 31 -2.98 -6.73 13.14
N LEU A 32 -3.25 -5.72 14.00
CA LEU A 32 -4.02 -4.52 13.63
C LEU A 32 -3.37 -3.72 12.50
N ALA A 33 -2.05 -3.56 12.51
CA ALA A 33 -1.34 -2.82 11.46
C ALA A 33 -1.51 -3.51 10.08
N PHE A 34 -1.40 -4.82 10.02
CA PHE A 34 -1.59 -5.55 8.77
C PHE A 34 -3.07 -5.58 8.35
N ALA A 35 -3.98 -5.69 9.33
CA ALA A 35 -5.43 -5.65 9.14
C ALA A 35 -5.95 -4.29 8.63
N ALA A 36 -5.26 -3.19 8.94
CA ALA A 36 -5.65 -1.84 8.52
C ALA A 36 -5.30 -1.51 7.06
N ILE A 37 -4.46 -2.31 6.39
CA ILE A 37 -4.03 -2.05 5.00
C ILE A 37 -5.21 -1.79 4.04
N PRO A 38 -6.29 -2.59 4.02
CA PRO A 38 -7.44 -2.31 3.14
C PRO A 38 -8.15 -0.99 3.46
N LEU A 39 -8.20 -0.60 4.74
CA LEU A 39 -8.78 0.68 5.15
C LEU A 39 -7.92 1.86 4.67
N LEU A 40 -6.59 1.72 4.74
CA LEU A 40 -5.68 2.74 4.23
C LEU A 40 -5.78 2.87 2.70
N PHE A 41 -5.91 1.75 1.99
CA PHE A 41 -6.22 1.79 0.55
C PHE A 41 -7.58 2.46 0.28
N ALA A 42 -8.60 2.20 1.10
CA ALA A 42 -9.89 2.86 0.98
C ALA A 42 -9.76 4.38 1.09
N ILE A 43 -9.05 4.88 2.10
CA ILE A 43 -8.79 6.31 2.29
C ILE A 43 -8.07 6.89 1.07
N GLN A 44 -7.00 6.24 0.62
CA GLN A 44 -6.27 6.68 -0.57
C GLN A 44 -7.18 6.77 -1.81
N GLN A 45 -8.08 5.80 -2.00
CA GLN A 45 -9.05 5.80 -3.11
C GLN A 45 -10.12 6.89 -2.99
N LEU A 46 -10.66 7.11 -1.80
CA LEU A 46 -11.61 8.20 -1.58
C LEU A 46 -10.98 9.57 -1.84
N VAL A 47 -9.72 9.76 -1.42
CA VAL A 47 -8.95 10.99 -1.68
C VAL A 47 -8.73 11.19 -3.19
N GLU A 48 -8.35 10.13 -3.94
CA GLU A 48 -8.23 10.21 -5.41
C GLU A 48 -9.56 10.57 -6.07
N GLY A 49 -10.69 10.05 -5.55
CA GLY A 49 -12.03 10.43 -5.98
C GLY A 49 -12.30 11.94 -5.82
N VAL A 50 -11.87 12.53 -4.71
CA VAL A 50 -11.96 13.98 -4.50
C VAL A 50 -11.03 14.74 -5.45
N VAL A 51 -9.79 14.26 -5.69
CA VAL A 51 -8.89 14.86 -6.71
C VAL A 51 -9.59 14.94 -8.06
N TRP A 52 -10.25 13.87 -8.50
CA TRP A 52 -11.03 13.89 -9.74
C TRP A 52 -12.14 14.94 -9.75
N LEU A 53 -12.86 15.14 -8.65
CA LEU A 53 -13.89 16.18 -8.56
C LEU A 53 -13.30 17.58 -8.69
N THR A 54 -12.10 17.83 -8.17
CA THR A 54 -11.48 19.16 -8.21
C THR A 54 -11.18 19.65 -9.62
N PHE A 55 -10.96 18.74 -10.58
CA PHE A 55 -10.79 19.10 -11.99
C PHE A 55 -12.09 19.56 -12.66
N ASN A 56 -13.25 19.09 -12.18
CA ASN A 56 -14.55 19.47 -12.73
C ASN A 56 -15.10 20.78 -12.15
N PHE A 57 -14.78 21.06 -10.88
CA PHE A 57 -15.32 22.21 -10.14
C PHE A 57 -14.34 23.39 -9.99
N ASP A 58 -13.21 23.34 -10.70
CA ASP A 58 -12.14 24.36 -10.65
C ASP A 58 -11.79 24.78 -9.21
N ALA A 59 -11.40 23.80 -8.39
CA ALA A 59 -11.13 23.96 -6.97
C ALA A 59 -9.63 23.80 -6.65
N PRO A 60 -8.77 24.78 -6.99
CA PRO A 60 -7.31 24.62 -6.98
C PRO A 60 -6.70 24.38 -5.59
N LEU A 61 -7.26 25.01 -4.55
CA LEU A 61 -6.81 24.80 -3.16
C LEU A 61 -7.11 23.37 -2.70
N LEU A 62 -8.32 22.88 -2.99
CA LEU A 62 -8.72 21.51 -2.65
C LEU A 62 -7.93 20.50 -3.48
N ASN A 63 -7.66 20.78 -4.75
CA ASN A 63 -6.80 19.96 -5.59
C ASN A 63 -5.40 19.83 -4.97
N THR A 64 -4.77 20.94 -4.61
CA THR A 64 -3.44 20.95 -3.97
C THR A 64 -3.44 20.11 -2.70
N LEU A 65 -4.40 20.33 -1.80
CA LEU A 65 -4.51 19.58 -0.55
C LEU A 65 -4.69 18.08 -0.79
N MET A 66 -5.65 17.68 -1.62
CA MET A 66 -5.93 16.27 -1.88
C MET A 66 -4.81 15.59 -2.66
N THR A 67 -4.10 16.34 -3.53
CA THR A 67 -2.89 15.85 -4.20
C THR A 67 -1.80 15.53 -3.18
N HIS A 68 -1.55 16.39 -2.19
CA HIS A 68 -0.56 16.12 -1.14
C HIS A 68 -0.96 14.94 -0.27
N VAL A 69 -2.24 14.83 0.11
CA VAL A 69 -2.75 13.69 0.87
C VAL A 69 -2.58 12.39 0.07
N TYR A 70 -2.99 12.37 -1.20
CA TYR A 70 -2.83 11.19 -2.06
C TYR A 70 -1.36 10.81 -2.24
N SER A 71 -0.48 11.80 -2.47
CA SER A 71 0.96 11.61 -2.64
C SER A 71 1.62 11.10 -1.36
N PHE A 72 1.17 11.53 -0.18
CA PHE A 72 1.62 10.96 1.09
C PHE A 72 1.31 9.47 1.17
N PHE A 73 0.08 9.04 0.84
CA PHE A 73 -0.26 7.63 0.84
C PHE A 73 0.57 6.84 -0.17
N SER A 74 0.60 7.29 -1.43
CA SER A 74 1.27 6.57 -2.52
C SER A 74 2.79 6.51 -2.37
N HIS A 75 3.45 7.60 -1.98
CA HIS A 75 4.92 7.67 -1.93
C HIS A 75 5.48 7.41 -0.53
N VAL A 76 4.89 8.01 0.50
CA VAL A 76 5.50 8.05 1.83
C VAL A 76 5.04 6.89 2.71
N LEU A 77 3.74 6.61 2.74
CA LEU A 77 3.17 5.68 3.72
C LEU A 77 3.61 4.24 3.50
N TRP A 78 3.36 3.69 2.30
CA TRP A 78 3.55 2.27 2.02
C TRP A 78 4.97 1.72 2.27
N PRO A 79 6.07 2.38 1.86
CA PRO A 79 7.41 1.84 2.06
C PRO A 79 7.79 1.70 3.54
N ALA A 80 7.29 2.55 4.44
CA ALA A 80 7.45 2.35 5.88
C ALA A 80 6.40 1.41 6.45
N TYR A 81 5.15 1.54 6.03
CA TYR A 81 4.00 0.90 6.65
C TYR A 81 3.98 -0.61 6.44
N ILE A 82 4.18 -1.08 5.20
CA ILE A 82 4.15 -2.51 4.89
C ILE A 82 5.20 -3.31 5.67
N PRO A 83 6.50 -2.97 5.64
CA PRO A 83 7.48 -3.74 6.39
C PRO A 83 7.26 -3.66 7.89
N LEU A 84 6.79 -2.53 8.43
CA LEU A 84 6.45 -2.41 9.84
C LEU A 84 5.27 -3.30 10.22
N ALA A 85 4.19 -3.28 9.43
CA ALA A 85 3.01 -4.12 9.64
C ALA A 85 3.37 -5.61 9.61
N VAL A 86 4.23 -6.04 8.67
CA VAL A 86 4.72 -7.43 8.62
C VAL A 86 5.63 -7.75 9.80
N TYR A 87 6.51 -6.83 10.22
CA TYR A 87 7.36 -7.01 11.40
C TYR A 87 6.57 -7.16 12.71
N MET A 88 5.47 -6.44 12.86
CA MET A 88 4.56 -6.55 14.01
C MET A 88 3.80 -7.88 13.98
N LEU A 89 3.34 -8.30 12.80
CA LEU A 89 2.61 -9.55 12.62
C LEU A 89 3.50 -10.79 12.87
N GLU A 90 4.77 -10.72 12.46
CA GLU A 90 5.69 -11.85 12.51
C GLU A 90 6.05 -12.28 13.95
N PRO A 91 5.98 -13.58 14.30
CA PRO A 91 6.37 -14.08 15.62
C PRO A 91 7.85 -13.82 15.96
N PRO A 92 8.23 -13.71 17.25
CA PRO A 92 9.63 -13.59 17.66
C PRO A 92 10.51 -14.70 17.08
N GLY A 93 11.67 -14.35 16.52
CA GLY A 93 12.58 -15.34 15.94
C GLY A 93 13.58 -14.77 14.92
N ARG A 94 14.26 -15.65 14.19
CA ARG A 94 15.24 -15.26 13.15
C ARG A 94 14.60 -14.48 12.01
N ARG A 95 13.39 -14.86 11.57
CA ARG A 95 12.67 -14.20 10.46
C ARG A 95 12.27 -12.76 10.83
N ARG A 96 11.71 -12.55 12.02
CA ARG A 96 11.40 -11.21 12.52
C ARG A 96 12.62 -10.31 12.59
N ARG A 97 13.79 -10.84 13.00
CA ARG A 97 15.05 -10.09 12.98
C ARG A 97 15.52 -9.74 11.56
N ALA A 98 15.29 -10.63 10.59
CA ALA A 98 15.61 -10.37 9.19
C ALA A 98 14.75 -9.25 8.56
N LEU A 99 13.59 -8.93 9.15
CA LEU A 99 12.74 -7.82 8.70
C LEU A 99 13.25 -6.44 9.16
N ILE A 100 14.07 -6.37 10.22
CA ILE A 100 14.62 -5.10 10.74
C ILE A 100 15.33 -4.26 9.66
N PRO A 101 16.27 -4.79 8.86
CA PRO A 101 16.88 -4.01 7.79
C PRO A 101 15.86 -3.54 6.74
N VAL A 102 14.84 -4.34 6.44
CA VAL A 102 13.78 -3.97 5.48
C VAL A 102 12.92 -2.82 6.02
N VAL A 103 12.60 -2.84 7.31
CA VAL A 103 11.92 -1.72 8.01
C VAL A 103 12.79 -0.46 7.97
N ALA A 104 14.09 -0.58 8.23
CA ALA A 104 15.01 0.55 8.18
C ALA A 104 15.10 1.17 6.78
N ILE A 105 15.20 0.34 5.73
CA ILE A 105 15.16 0.79 4.32
C ILE A 105 13.84 1.50 4.04
N GLY A 106 12.71 0.89 4.44
CA GLY A 106 11.39 1.46 4.29
C GLY A 106 11.25 2.84 4.93
N ALA A 107 11.69 2.98 6.18
CA ALA A 107 11.70 4.24 6.92
C ALA A 107 12.60 5.29 6.26
N ALA A 108 13.79 4.92 5.80
CA ALA A 108 14.71 5.82 5.11
C ALA A 108 14.11 6.36 3.80
N VAL A 109 13.55 5.47 2.97
CA VAL A 109 12.89 5.84 1.71
C VAL A 109 11.68 6.74 1.97
N SER A 110 10.85 6.40 2.96
CA SER A 110 9.68 7.20 3.32
C SER A 110 10.07 8.58 3.80
N THR A 111 11.13 8.69 4.61
CA THR A 111 11.63 9.97 5.10
C THR A 111 12.17 10.83 3.96
N TYR A 112 12.92 10.23 3.04
CA TYR A 112 13.41 10.89 1.83
C TYR A 112 12.25 11.41 0.96
N LEU A 113 11.25 10.55 0.68
CA LEU A 113 10.09 10.91 -0.11
C LEU A 113 9.22 11.97 0.57
N LEU A 114 9.10 11.92 1.90
CA LEU A 114 8.41 12.96 2.67
C LEU A 114 9.13 14.30 2.56
N TYR A 115 10.46 14.30 2.69
CA TYR A 115 11.26 15.51 2.50
C TYR A 115 11.06 16.08 1.09
N MET A 116 11.12 15.23 0.06
CA MET A 116 10.88 15.65 -1.33
C MET A 116 9.46 16.20 -1.52
N LEU A 117 8.44 15.57 -0.94
CA LEU A 117 7.05 16.02 -1.01
C LEU A 117 6.80 17.37 -0.32
N VAL A 118 7.56 17.68 0.74
CA VAL A 118 7.44 18.96 1.47
C VAL A 118 8.22 20.06 0.77
N VAL A 119 9.40 19.75 0.22
CA VAL A 119 10.29 20.74 -0.42
C VAL A 119 9.86 21.04 -1.86
N TYR A 120 9.41 20.03 -2.59
CA TYR A 120 8.97 20.15 -3.97
C TYR A 120 7.45 19.96 -4.03
N SER A 121 6.74 20.96 -4.56
CA SER A 121 5.30 20.88 -4.73
C SER A 121 4.93 19.75 -5.69
N VAL A 122 4.10 18.81 -5.24
CA VAL A 122 3.47 17.83 -6.11
C VAL A 122 2.27 18.45 -6.82
N VAL A 123 2.16 18.23 -8.12
CA VAL A 123 1.05 18.75 -8.94
C VAL A 123 0.31 17.58 -9.56
N SER A 124 -1.03 17.61 -9.49
CA SER A 124 -1.87 16.65 -10.21
C SER A 124 -2.33 17.24 -11.53
N ARG A 125 -2.27 16.44 -12.61
CA ARG A 125 -2.76 16.82 -13.93
C ARG A 125 -3.66 15.73 -14.51
N PRO A 126 -4.87 16.06 -14.99
CA PRO A 126 -5.68 15.09 -15.69
C PRO A 126 -5.13 14.91 -17.11
N ILE A 127 -4.71 13.70 -17.47
CA ILE A 127 -4.24 13.36 -18.81
C ILE A 127 -5.03 12.15 -19.31
N GLY A 128 -5.90 12.39 -20.29
CA GLY A 128 -6.83 11.37 -20.78
C GLY A 128 -7.74 10.87 -19.66
N GLN A 129 -7.69 9.57 -19.36
CA GLN A 129 -8.43 8.94 -18.26
C GLN A 129 -7.55 8.74 -17.00
N HIS A 130 -6.42 9.42 -16.89
CA HIS A 130 -5.48 9.24 -15.79
C HIS A 130 -5.19 10.55 -15.07
N VAL A 131 -4.76 10.43 -13.81
CA VAL A 131 -4.18 11.55 -13.07
C VAL A 131 -2.68 11.32 -13.02
N GLU A 132 -1.93 12.21 -13.65
CA GLU A 132 -0.48 12.28 -13.47
C GLU A 132 -0.19 13.01 -12.15
N TYR A 133 0.69 12.43 -11.34
CA TYR A 133 1.22 13.07 -10.14
C TYR A 133 2.70 13.39 -10.39
N ASP A 134 2.97 14.64 -10.76
CA ASP A 134 4.32 15.11 -11.03
C ASP A 134 5.03 15.39 -9.69
N SER A 135 5.92 14.48 -9.31
CA SER A 135 6.72 14.55 -8.08
C SER A 135 8.21 14.50 -8.44
N PRO A 136 8.86 15.65 -8.65
CA PRO A 136 10.27 15.69 -8.98
C PRO A 136 11.08 15.23 -7.76
N HIS A 137 11.87 14.19 -7.96
CA HIS A 137 12.82 13.72 -6.96
C HIS A 137 14.07 13.16 -7.64
N PHE A 138 15.20 13.28 -6.95
CA PHE A 138 16.48 12.77 -7.44
C PHE A 138 16.55 11.25 -7.25
N TYR A 139 17.43 10.60 -8.00
CA TYR A 139 17.68 9.15 -7.87
C TYR A 139 16.44 8.26 -8.04
N ALA A 140 15.49 8.65 -8.90
CA ALA A 140 14.20 7.98 -9.09
C ALA A 140 14.29 6.44 -9.20
N ALA A 141 15.25 5.92 -9.98
CA ALA A 141 15.44 4.47 -10.13
C ALA A 141 15.86 3.78 -8.82
N ALA A 142 16.78 4.39 -8.05
CA ALA A 142 17.23 3.83 -6.78
C ALA A 142 16.13 3.89 -5.72
N VAL A 143 15.39 5.00 -5.65
CA VAL A 143 14.25 5.18 -4.75
C VAL A 143 13.15 4.18 -5.06
N MET A 144 12.82 4.00 -6.36
CA MET A 144 11.85 3.01 -6.80
C MET A 144 12.28 1.57 -6.45
N LEU A 145 13.56 1.23 -6.62
CA LEU A 145 14.07 -0.09 -6.23
C LEU A 145 13.94 -0.30 -4.71
N LEU A 146 14.36 0.66 -3.90
CA LEU A 146 14.29 0.55 -2.44
C LEU A 146 12.84 0.54 -1.94
N TYR A 147 11.94 1.28 -2.59
CA TYR A 147 10.49 1.23 -2.36
C TYR A 147 9.94 -0.17 -2.66
N LEU A 148 10.30 -0.75 -3.81
CA LEU A 148 9.84 -2.07 -4.19
C LEU A 148 10.36 -3.13 -3.22
N VAL A 149 11.65 -3.03 -2.86
CA VAL A 149 12.28 -3.92 -1.87
C VAL A 149 11.55 -3.84 -0.53
N SER A 150 11.30 -2.65 0.00
CA SER A 150 10.66 -2.49 1.30
C SER A 150 9.23 -3.03 1.33
N THR A 151 8.46 -2.78 0.27
CA THR A 151 7.04 -3.17 0.17
C THR A 151 6.81 -4.63 -0.21
N THR A 152 7.77 -5.30 -0.88
CA THR A 152 7.59 -6.69 -1.36
C THR A 152 8.42 -7.72 -0.61
N VAL A 153 9.67 -7.41 -0.26
CA VAL A 153 10.55 -8.38 0.41
C VAL A 153 10.03 -8.70 1.81
N SER A 154 9.51 -7.71 2.53
CA SER A 154 8.98 -7.93 3.88
C SER A 154 7.85 -8.99 3.91
N PRO A 155 6.75 -8.88 3.13
CA PRO A 155 5.73 -9.92 3.13
C PRO A 155 6.22 -11.28 2.60
N LEU A 156 7.18 -11.32 1.67
CA LEU A 156 7.76 -12.57 1.16
C LEU A 156 8.58 -13.34 2.22
N LEU A 157 9.17 -12.65 3.18
CA LEU A 157 9.91 -13.25 4.30
C LEU A 157 9.01 -13.78 5.43
N SER A 158 7.72 -13.48 5.41
CA SER A 158 6.80 -13.84 6.50
C SER A 158 6.57 -15.35 6.64
N THR A 159 6.30 -15.80 7.87
CA THR A 159 5.81 -17.16 8.15
C THR A 159 4.40 -17.42 7.61
N HIS A 160 3.56 -16.39 7.47
CA HIS A 160 2.18 -16.54 7.08
C HIS A 160 2.02 -16.69 5.56
N ARG A 161 1.34 -17.77 5.13
CA ARG A 161 1.18 -18.09 3.70
C ARG A 161 0.49 -16.97 2.92
N MET A 162 -0.60 -16.41 3.45
CA MET A 162 -1.37 -15.36 2.78
C MET A 162 -0.60 -14.03 2.72
N VAL A 163 0.24 -13.75 3.71
CA VAL A 163 1.15 -12.58 3.68
C VAL A 163 2.17 -12.73 2.56
N LYS A 164 2.72 -13.94 2.34
CA LYS A 164 3.59 -14.22 1.19
C LYS A 164 2.86 -14.10 -0.15
N VAL A 165 1.61 -14.57 -0.23
CA VAL A 165 0.76 -14.39 -1.43
C VAL A 165 0.53 -12.91 -1.72
N PHE A 166 0.26 -12.11 -0.68
CA PHE A 166 0.16 -10.66 -0.80
C PHE A 166 1.45 -10.07 -1.38
N GLY A 167 2.63 -10.43 -0.84
CA GLY A 167 3.92 -9.96 -1.33
C GLY A 167 4.21 -10.37 -2.78
N ALA A 168 3.89 -11.62 -3.15
CA ALA A 168 4.06 -12.12 -4.51
C ALA A 168 3.14 -11.42 -5.50
N LEU A 169 1.85 -11.25 -5.17
CA LEU A 169 0.91 -10.51 -6.01
C LEU A 169 1.29 -9.04 -6.12
N ALA A 170 1.77 -8.42 -5.04
CA ALA A 170 2.27 -7.05 -5.06
C ALA A 170 3.45 -6.92 -6.02
N LEU A 171 4.45 -7.81 -5.92
CA LEU A 171 5.62 -7.83 -6.81
C LEU A 171 5.24 -8.06 -8.28
N LEU A 172 4.36 -9.02 -8.55
CA LEU A 172 3.88 -9.30 -9.92
C LEU A 172 3.09 -8.12 -10.48
N SER A 173 2.23 -7.51 -9.66
CA SER A 173 1.47 -6.31 -10.03
C SER A 173 2.42 -5.16 -10.36
N PHE A 174 3.43 -4.93 -9.52
CA PHE A 174 4.46 -3.92 -9.75
C PHE A 174 5.20 -4.16 -11.07
N GLY A 175 5.65 -5.39 -11.32
CA GLY A 175 6.33 -5.76 -12.55
C GLY A 175 5.46 -5.55 -13.79
N ALA A 176 4.17 -5.93 -13.72
CA ALA A 176 3.22 -5.71 -14.81
C ALA A 176 2.97 -4.21 -15.06
N VAL A 177 2.73 -3.43 -14.00
CA VAL A 177 2.52 -1.97 -14.14
C VAL A 177 3.76 -1.29 -14.70
N TYR A 178 4.95 -1.64 -14.20
CA TYR A 178 6.20 -1.08 -14.72
C TYR A 178 6.41 -1.43 -16.19
N TYR A 179 6.07 -2.65 -16.63
CA TYR A 179 6.25 -3.05 -18.02
C TYR A 179 5.27 -2.35 -18.98
N PHE A 180 4.00 -2.19 -18.59
CA PHE A 180 2.94 -1.70 -19.47
C PHE A 180 2.61 -0.19 -19.31
N TYR A 181 2.87 0.40 -18.14
CA TYR A 181 2.32 1.71 -17.74
C TYR A 181 3.30 2.55 -16.90
N THR A 182 4.57 2.66 -17.30
CA THR A 182 5.60 3.43 -16.58
C THR A 182 5.15 4.86 -16.20
N ALA A 183 4.49 5.58 -17.12
CA ALA A 183 3.99 6.94 -16.88
C ALA A 183 2.80 7.00 -15.91
N TRP A 184 1.99 5.94 -15.82
CA TRP A 184 0.74 5.91 -15.03
C TRP A 184 0.83 5.01 -13.80
N PHE A 185 2.06 4.69 -13.39
CA PHE A 185 2.37 3.67 -12.41
C PHE A 185 1.54 3.81 -11.13
N ILE A 186 1.42 5.04 -10.63
CA ILE A 186 0.77 5.35 -9.36
C ILE A 186 -0.75 5.12 -9.43
N SER A 187 -1.43 5.56 -10.49
CA SER A 187 -2.89 5.38 -10.64
C SER A 187 -3.28 3.96 -11.07
N VAL A 188 -2.38 3.21 -11.74
CA VAL A 188 -2.65 1.80 -12.09
C VAL A 188 -2.44 0.90 -10.87
N TRP A 189 -1.45 1.20 -10.02
CA TRP A 189 -1.18 0.46 -8.79
C TRP A 189 -2.41 0.32 -7.88
N CYS A 190 -3.17 1.40 -7.72
CA CYS A 190 -4.40 1.45 -6.96
C CYS A 190 -5.47 0.42 -7.40
N PHE A 191 -5.42 -0.07 -8.65
CA PHE A 191 -6.30 -1.16 -9.11
C PHE A 191 -6.15 -2.43 -8.30
N PHE A 192 -4.90 -2.75 -7.95
CA PHE A 192 -4.56 -3.98 -7.29
C PHE A 192 -4.89 -3.92 -5.79
N ALA A 193 -5.25 -2.75 -5.26
CA ALA A 193 -5.67 -2.59 -3.88
C ALA A 193 -6.83 -3.54 -3.51
N ALA A 194 -7.84 -3.69 -4.38
CA ALA A 194 -8.97 -4.60 -4.13
C ALA A 194 -8.54 -6.08 -4.11
N LEU A 195 -7.69 -6.48 -5.07
CA LEU A 195 -7.13 -7.83 -5.14
C LEU A 195 -6.29 -8.14 -3.90
N LEU A 196 -5.34 -7.26 -3.57
CA LEU A 196 -4.46 -7.38 -2.41
C LEU A 196 -5.26 -7.38 -1.10
N SER A 197 -6.29 -6.52 -0.99
CA SER A 197 -7.18 -6.45 0.18
C SER A 197 -8.01 -7.71 0.34
N SER A 198 -8.40 -8.37 -0.75
CA SER A 198 -9.10 -9.64 -0.71
C SER A 198 -8.20 -10.76 -0.16
N VAL A 199 -6.90 -10.76 -0.49
CA VAL A 199 -5.94 -11.71 0.11
C VAL A 199 -5.81 -11.48 1.63
N ILE A 200 -5.78 -10.23 2.07
CA ILE A 200 -5.77 -9.88 3.50
C ILE A 200 -7.09 -10.34 4.15
N TYR A 201 -8.23 -10.13 3.50
CA TYR A 201 -9.51 -10.63 3.97
C TYR A 201 -9.51 -12.13 4.20
N PHE A 202 -9.04 -12.90 3.21
CA PHE A 202 -8.93 -14.34 3.35
C PHE A 202 -7.91 -14.77 4.41
N HIS A 203 -6.84 -13.99 4.67
CA HIS A 203 -5.91 -14.29 5.77
C HIS A 203 -6.58 -14.30 7.14
N PHE A 204 -7.50 -13.36 7.38
CA PHE A 204 -8.19 -13.18 8.67
C PHE A 204 -9.49 -13.99 8.79
N VAL A 205 -10.16 -14.28 7.67
CA VAL A 205 -11.47 -14.96 7.68
C VAL A 205 -11.35 -16.48 7.46
N LEU A 206 -10.37 -16.96 6.70
CA LEU A 206 -10.22 -18.41 6.50
C LEU A 206 -9.66 -19.07 7.77
N PRO A 207 -10.20 -20.24 8.18
CA PRO A 207 -9.61 -21.03 9.25
C PRO A 207 -8.16 -21.36 8.92
N GLN A 208 -7.22 -20.88 9.73
CA GLN A 208 -5.84 -21.33 9.65
C GLN A 208 -5.83 -22.82 10.01
N PRO A 209 -5.23 -23.71 9.18
CA PRO A 209 -5.04 -25.10 9.58
C PRO A 209 -4.32 -25.08 10.92
N ARG A 210 -4.92 -25.69 11.96
CA ARG A 210 -4.25 -25.89 13.25
C ARG A 210 -2.90 -26.51 12.93
N ARG A 211 -1.80 -25.77 13.09
CA ARG A 211 -0.48 -26.38 13.23
C ARG A 211 -0.63 -27.29 14.45
N SER A 212 -0.62 -28.59 14.18
CA SER A 212 -0.66 -29.63 15.18
C SER A 212 0.29 -29.26 16.32
N LEU A 213 -0.23 -29.33 17.53
CA LEU A 213 0.56 -29.48 18.74
C LEU A 213 1.37 -30.77 18.59
N THR A 214 2.56 -30.66 17.99
CA THR A 214 3.61 -31.67 18.07
C THR A 214 4.83 -31.00 18.68
N GLU A 215 4.67 -30.65 19.95
CA GLU A 215 5.74 -30.48 20.93
C GLU A 215 5.13 -30.84 22.30
N VAL A 216 4.66 -32.08 22.39
CA VAL A 216 4.60 -32.82 23.65
C VAL A 216 5.41 -34.08 23.40
N ALA A 217 6.46 -34.26 24.21
CA ALA A 217 7.34 -35.43 24.32
C ALA A 217 8.40 -35.64 23.22
N SER A 218 9.60 -35.08 23.46
CA SER A 218 10.85 -35.86 23.55
C SER A 218 11.94 -35.01 24.20
#